data_AF-A0A1D8GHB8-F1
#
_entry.id   AF-A0A1D8GHB8-F1
#
_cell.length_a   1.000
_cell.length_b   1.000
_cell.length_c   1.000
_cell.angle_alpha   90.00
_cell.angle_beta   90.00
_cell.angle_gamma   90.00
#
_symmetry.space_group_name_H-M   'P 1'
#
loop_
_entity.id
_entity.type
_entity.pdbx_description
1 polymer ?
#
loop_
_entity_poly.entity_id
_entity_poly.type
_entity_poly.pdbx_seq_one_letter_code
_entity_poly.pdbx_strand_id
1 'polypeptide(L)'
;MALLIRQTIRQQKIPFWKLLALIMASLVVMDIAISIFSKISPIAGSVAGMVTLIAAITTCFTLIYRQIAYFNYKLIQDELIMERVIGRANHLFLSLKLSELESIKTYDQMENNKVAKTYKFVSGKDTENWYVGEFTRSSDRYRFIFEPNEELKNAILSFVVEK
;
A
#
# COMPACT_ATOMS: atom_id res chain seq x y z
N MET A 1 29.02 -10.33 -13.54
CA MET A 1 28.64 -10.06 -12.14
C MET A 1 27.12 -10.14 -12.07
N ALA A 2 26.54 -10.85 -11.10
CA ALA A 2 25.08 -10.93 -10.99
C ALA A 2 24.54 -9.59 -10.45
N LEU A 3 23.69 -8.93 -11.24
CA LEU A 3 23.05 -7.68 -10.82
C LEU A 3 21.99 -8.01 -9.76
N LEU A 4 22.14 -7.44 -8.56
CA LEU A 4 21.22 -7.64 -7.44
C LEU A 4 20.95 -6.29 -6.80
N ILE A 5 19.76 -5.73 -7.06
CA ILE A 5 19.30 -4.46 -6.48
C ILE A 5 18.14 -4.77 -5.52
N ARG A 6 18.16 -4.16 -4.34
CA ARG A 6 17.07 -4.27 -3.34
C ARG A 6 16.64 -2.91 -2.88
N GLN A 7 15.33 -2.68 -2.92
CA GLN A 7 14.70 -1.48 -2.41
C GLN A 7 13.57 -1.86 -1.45
N THR A 8 13.54 -1.24 -0.28
CA THR A 8 12.43 -1.39 0.67
C THR A 8 11.71 -0.05 0.81
N ILE A 9 10.46 -0.02 0.38
CA ILE A 9 9.57 1.11 0.59
C ILE A 9 8.71 0.84 1.81
N ARG A 10 8.92 1.65 2.84
CA ARG A 10 8.06 1.65 4.02
C ARG A 10 6.96 2.67 3.85
N GLN A 11 5.75 2.34 4.28
CA GLN A 11 4.72 3.36 4.44
C GLN A 11 5.20 4.48 5.34
N GLN A 12 4.88 5.70 4.94
CA GLN A 12 5.17 6.90 5.70
C GLN A 12 4.59 6.74 7.11
N LYS A 13 5.46 6.78 8.12
CA LYS A 13 5.03 6.62 9.52
C LYS A 13 4.08 7.75 9.86
N ILE A 14 2.90 7.41 10.39
CA ILE A 14 2.04 8.44 10.98
C ILE A 14 2.84 9.04 12.14
N PRO A 15 3.04 10.36 12.18
CA PRO A 15 3.75 10.98 13.29
C PRO A 15 3.04 10.65 14.60
N PHE A 16 3.80 10.37 15.65
CA PHE A 16 3.29 9.98 16.97
C PHE A 16 2.18 10.93 17.47
N TRP A 17 2.32 12.23 17.22
CA TRP A 17 1.31 13.24 17.53
C TRP A 17 -0.04 13.02 16.87
N LYS A 18 -0.09 12.56 15.62
CA LYS A 18 -1.35 12.23 14.94
C LYS A 18 -2.01 11.00 15.56
N LEU A 19 -1.23 10.01 16.00
CA LEU A 19 -1.76 8.85 16.72
C LEU A 19 -2.32 9.27 18.10
N LEU A 20 -1.57 10.09 18.83
CA LEU A 20 -2.00 10.60 20.14
C LEU A 20 -3.29 11.44 20.02
N ALA A 21 -3.35 12.34 19.05
CA ALA A 21 -4.54 13.15 18.79
C ALA A 21 -5.75 12.29 18.41
N LEU A 22 -5.55 11.21 17.66
CA LEU A 22 -6.62 10.28 17.29
C LEU A 22 -7.17 9.51 18.51
N ILE A 23 -6.29 9.08 19.42
CA ILE A 23 -6.70 8.43 20.69
C ILE A 23 -7.51 9.42 21.53
N MET A 24 -7.00 10.64 21.74
CA MET A 24 -7.71 11.68 22.49
C MET A 24 -9.07 12.01 21.87
N ALA A 25 -9.12 12.17 20.54
CA ALA A 25 -10.37 12.41 19.83
C ALA A 25 -11.38 11.26 20.01
N SER A 26 -10.92 10.01 19.99
CA SER A 26 -11.80 8.85 20.17
C SER A 26 -12.44 8.81 21.57
N LEU A 27 -11.70 9.18 22.61
CA LEU A 27 -12.22 9.27 23.99
C LEU A 27 -13.27 10.38 24.10
N VAL A 28 -12.99 11.55 23.53
CA VAL A 28 -13.94 12.68 23.51
C VAL A 28 -15.22 12.30 22.77
N VAL A 29 -15.13 11.64 21.62
CA VAL A 29 -16.30 11.17 20.87
C VAL A 29 -17.09 10.13 21.67
N MET A 30 -16.42 9.25 22.40
CA MET A 30 -17.07 8.26 23.27
C MET A 30 -17.85 8.94 24.40
N ASP A 31 -17.25 9.90 25.10
CA ASP A 31 -17.93 10.65 26.17
C ASP A 31 -19.13 11.46 25.66
N ILE A 32 -18.98 12.09 24.49
CA ILE A 32 -20.08 12.82 23.83
C ILE A 32 -21.22 11.85 23.48
N ALA A 33 -20.90 10.70 22.89
CA ALA A 33 -21.90 9.69 22.53
C ALA A 33 -22.65 9.21 23.78
N ILE A 34 -21.94 8.82 24.83
CA ILE A 34 -22.55 8.35 26.09
C ILE A 34 -23.44 9.45 26.69
N SER A 35 -22.97 10.70 26.74
CA SER A 35 -23.72 11.84 27.27
C SER A 35 -25.00 12.14 26.49
N ILE A 36 -24.98 12.01 25.16
CA ILE A 36 -26.17 12.23 24.32
C ILE A 36 -27.17 11.08 24.47
N PHE A 37 -26.70 9.83 24.41
CA PHE A 37 -27.60 8.67 24.42
C PHE A 37 -28.14 8.34 25.82
N SER A 38 -27.38 8.63 26.88
CA SER A 38 -27.84 8.48 28.27
C SER A 38 -29.00 9.42 28.63
N LYS A 39 -29.12 10.58 27.98
CA LYS A 39 -30.27 11.50 28.15
C LYS A 39 -31.59 10.93 27.62
N ILE A 40 -31.52 10.02 26.64
CA ILE A 40 -32.71 9.39 26.04
C ILE A 40 -33.11 8.17 26.88
N SER A 41 -32.14 7.31 27.22
CA SER A 41 -32.35 6.17 28.10
C SER A 41 -31.01 5.71 28.70
N PRO A 42 -30.94 5.34 29.99
CA PRO A 42 -29.72 4.82 30.60
C PRO A 42 -29.17 3.61 29.86
N ILE A 43 -30.05 2.74 29.35
CA ILE A 43 -29.70 1.53 28.59
C ILE A 43 -29.11 1.90 27.23
N ALA A 44 -29.66 2.92 26.57
CA ALA A 44 -29.15 3.41 25.30
C ALA A 44 -27.74 4.01 25.45
N GLY A 45 -27.45 4.68 26.57
CA GLY A 45 -26.10 5.17 26.89
C GLY A 45 -25.07 4.05 26.99
N SER A 46 -25.40 2.94 27.66
CA SER A 46 -24.51 1.77 27.76
C SER A 46 -24.27 1.10 26.41
N VAL A 47 -25.32 0.92 25.60
CA VAL A 47 -25.18 0.32 24.26
C VAL A 47 -24.34 1.21 23.35
N ALA A 48 -24.55 2.53 23.39
CA ALA A 48 -23.75 3.48 22.62
C ALA A 48 -22.26 3.40 22.98
N GLY A 49 -21.93 3.37 24.27
CA GLY A 49 -20.54 3.21 24.73
C GLY A 49 -19.89 1.92 24.21
N MET A 50 -20.62 0.81 24.22
CA MET A 50 -20.12 -0.48 23.72
C MET A 50 -19.85 -0.43 22.20
N VAL A 51 -20.75 0.17 21.42
CA VAL A 51 -20.58 0.34 19.98
C VAL A 51 -19.39 1.24 19.67
N THR A 52 -19.24 2.35 20.38
CA THR A 52 -18.11 3.27 20.17
C THR A 52 -16.78 2.61 20.52
N LEU A 53 -16.73 1.79 21.56
CA LEU A 53 -15.53 1.02 21.92
C LEU A 53 -15.13 0.04 20.80
N ILE A 54 -16.08 -0.73 20.28
CA ILE A 54 -15.83 -1.65 19.15
C ILE A 54 -15.32 -0.88 17.93
N ALA A 55 -15.93 0.26 17.61
CA ALA A 55 -15.50 1.11 16.51
C ALA A 55 -14.06 1.65 16.71
N ALA A 56 -13.71 2.06 17.92
CA ALA A 56 -12.37 2.53 18.26
C ALA A 56 -11.32 1.42 18.11
N ILE A 57 -11.60 0.22 18.64
CA ILE A 57 -10.72 -0.96 18.50
C ILE A 57 -10.51 -1.29 17.02
N THR A 58 -11.58 -1.34 16.24
CA THR A 58 -11.52 -1.67 14.80
C THR A 58 -10.71 -0.62 14.04
N THR A 59 -10.90 0.66 14.36
CA THR A 59 -10.14 1.77 13.76
C THR A 59 -8.66 1.67 14.08
N CYS A 60 -8.32 1.43 15.35
CA CYS A 60 -6.93 1.27 15.80
C CYS A 60 -6.26 0.07 15.12
N PHE A 61 -6.95 -1.07 15.08
CA PHE A 61 -6.47 -2.27 14.39
C PHE A 61 -6.18 -2.00 12.91
N THR A 62 -7.11 -1.34 12.21
CA THR A 62 -6.94 -1.00 10.79
C THR A 62 -5.76 -0.05 10.57
N LEU A 63 -5.56 0.93 11.45
CA LEU A 63 -4.44 1.87 11.37
C LEU A 63 -3.10 1.17 11.58
N ILE A 64 -3.00 0.32 12.60
CA ILE A 64 -1.79 -0.47 12.88
C ILE A 64 -1.50 -1.41 11.71
N TYR A 65 -2.51 -2.13 11.24
CA TYR A 65 -2.39 -3.06 10.11
C TYR A 65 -1.87 -2.35 8.84
N ARG A 66 -2.36 -1.13 8.58
CA ARG A 66 -1.91 -0.31 7.46
C ARG A 66 -0.44 0.08 7.62
N GLN A 67 -0.01 0.50 8.81
CA GLN A 67 1.38 0.92 9.08
C GLN A 67 2.40 -0.22 9.00
N ILE A 68 2.00 -1.42 9.36
CA ILE A 68 2.87 -2.60 9.36
C ILE A 68 3.17 -3.09 7.93
N ALA A 69 2.38 -2.68 6.94
CA ALA A 69 2.61 -3.03 5.54
C ALA A 69 3.76 -2.22 4.93
N TYR A 70 4.79 -2.90 4.45
CA TYR A 70 5.86 -2.34 3.62
C TYR A 70 5.98 -3.11 2.31
N PHE A 71 6.59 -2.49 1.31
CA PHE A 71 6.83 -3.08 0.00
C PHE A 71 8.32 -3.30 -0.19
N ASN A 72 8.71 -4.46 -0.67
CA ASN A 72 10.08 -4.77 -1.07
C ASN A 72 10.11 -4.99 -2.57
N TYR A 73 11.04 -4.33 -3.25
CA TYR A 73 11.38 -4.58 -4.64
C TYR A 73 12.77 -5.20 -4.67
N LYS A 74 12.91 -6.31 -5.40
CA LYS A 74 14.18 -6.97 -5.63
C LYS A 74 14.32 -7.17 -7.12
N LEU A 75 15.42 -6.71 -7.70
CA LEU A 75 15.82 -7.07 -9.05
C LEU A 75 16.98 -8.04 -8.94
N ILE A 76 16.77 -9.26 -9.40
CA ILE A 76 17.79 -10.33 -9.39
C ILE A 76 18.00 -10.74 -10.83
N GLN A 77 19.16 -10.39 -11.39
CA GLN A 77 19.49 -10.60 -12.80
C GLN A 77 18.46 -9.93 -13.71
N ASP A 78 17.54 -10.70 -14.26
CA ASP A 78 16.46 -10.29 -15.16
C ASP A 78 15.07 -10.44 -14.52
N GLU A 79 14.98 -10.79 -13.25
CA GLU A 79 13.71 -11.00 -12.54
C GLU A 79 13.41 -9.86 -11.56
N LEU A 80 12.28 -9.19 -11.79
CA LEU A 80 11.72 -8.19 -10.89
C LEU A 80 10.70 -8.85 -9.96
N ILE A 81 11.03 -8.82 -8.68
CA ILE A 81 10.24 -9.40 -7.60
C ILE A 81 9.70 -8.26 -6.73
N MET A 82 8.37 -8.19 -6.63
CA MET A 82 7.68 -7.24 -5.77
C MET A 82 6.92 -7.99 -4.68
N GLU A 83 7.28 -7.71 -3.44
CA GLU A 83 6.69 -8.33 -2.25
C GLU A 83 5.97 -7.27 -1.43
N ARG A 84 4.75 -7.56 -1.01
CA ARG A 84 4.13 -6.84 0.10
C ARG A 84 4.38 -7.61 1.39
N VAL A 85 5.00 -6.97 2.36
CA VAL A 85 5.30 -7.58 3.64
C VAL A 85 4.43 -6.95 4.71
N ILE A 86 3.76 -7.80 5.48
CA ILE A 86 2.89 -7.40 6.59
C ILE A 86 3.47 -8.06 7.84
N GLY A 87 4.21 -7.29 8.62
CA GLY A 87 4.82 -7.76 9.86
C GLY A 87 5.97 -8.71 9.55
N ARG A 88 5.78 -10.00 9.88
CA ARG A 88 6.73 -11.09 9.58
C ARG A 88 6.31 -11.95 8.39
N ALA A 89 5.13 -11.73 7.83
CA ALA A 89 4.60 -12.53 6.73
C ALA A 89 4.73 -11.77 5.41
N ASN A 90 5.36 -12.41 4.42
CA ASN A 90 5.46 -11.90 3.05
C ASN A 90 4.19 -12.36 2.30
N HIS A 91 3.27 -11.43 2.05
CA HIS A 91 2.00 -11.73 1.38
C HIS A 91 1.87 -10.94 0.09
N LEU A 92 1.71 -11.66 -1.03
CA LEU A 92 1.75 -11.23 -2.43
C LEU A 92 3.17 -10.95 -2.94
N PHE A 93 3.57 -11.84 -3.85
CA PHE A 93 4.85 -11.94 -4.55
C PHE A 93 4.53 -11.85 -6.04
N LEU A 94 4.55 -10.64 -6.63
CA LEU A 94 4.53 -10.53 -8.08
C LEU A 94 5.97 -10.72 -8.55
N SER A 95 6.23 -11.84 -9.23
CA SER A 95 7.49 -12.13 -9.90
C SER A 95 7.29 -12.06 -11.40
N LEU A 96 8.06 -11.20 -12.06
CA LEU A 96 8.04 -11.07 -13.51
C LEU A 96 9.48 -10.95 -14.03
N LYS A 97 9.74 -11.60 -15.16
CA LYS A 97 10.98 -11.37 -15.90
C LYS A 97 10.87 -10.05 -16.65
N LEU A 98 11.95 -9.28 -16.70
CA LEU A 98 12.02 -8.05 -17.48
C LEU A 98 11.74 -8.31 -18.97
N SER A 99 11.99 -9.53 -19.46
CA SER A 99 11.61 -9.95 -20.82
C SER A 99 10.09 -9.99 -21.07
N GLU A 100 9.28 -10.23 -20.03
CA GLU A 100 7.81 -10.23 -20.08
C GLU A 100 7.23 -8.80 -20.05
N LEU A 101 8.07 -7.82 -19.70
CA LEU A 101 7.66 -6.42 -19.64
C LEU A 101 7.48 -5.88 -21.06
N GLU A 102 6.30 -5.30 -21.31
CA GLU A 102 5.95 -4.66 -22.57
C GLU A 102 6.30 -3.18 -22.56
N SER A 103 6.04 -2.51 -21.44
CA SER A 103 6.33 -1.09 -21.29
C SER A 103 6.46 -0.70 -19.82
N ILE A 104 7.25 0.35 -19.59
CA ILE A 104 7.25 1.12 -18.35
C ILE A 104 7.06 2.58 -18.71
N LYS A 105 6.11 3.22 -18.04
CA LYS A 105 5.77 4.64 -18.23
C LYS A 105 5.54 5.29 -16.87
N THR A 106 5.56 6.61 -16.81
CA THR A 106 5.12 7.35 -15.62
C THR A 106 3.62 7.18 -15.44
N TYR A 107 3.15 7.30 -14.20
CA TYR A 107 1.74 7.10 -13.86
C TYR A 107 0.78 8.04 -14.61
N ASP A 108 1.21 9.26 -14.94
CA ASP A 108 0.40 10.22 -15.70
C ASP A 108 0.20 9.80 -17.16
N GLN A 109 1.08 8.96 -17.70
CA GLN A 109 1.00 8.40 -19.06
C GLN A 109 0.21 7.09 -19.12
N MET A 110 -0.46 6.72 -18.01
CA MET A 110 -1.24 5.50 -17.92
C MET A 110 -2.48 5.60 -18.80
N GLU A 111 -2.52 4.79 -19.85
CA GLU A 111 -3.71 4.65 -20.69
C GLU A 111 -4.80 3.88 -19.94
N ASN A 112 -6.06 4.31 -20.07
CA ASN A 112 -7.20 3.65 -19.43
C ASN A 112 -7.67 2.41 -20.22
N ASN A 113 -6.72 1.57 -20.61
CA ASN A 113 -6.98 0.33 -21.34
C ASN A 113 -7.44 -0.76 -20.37
N LYS A 114 -8.29 -1.66 -20.87
CA LYS A 114 -8.80 -2.79 -20.09
C LYS A 114 -7.67 -3.78 -19.80
N VAL A 115 -7.35 -3.97 -18.53
CA VAL A 115 -6.39 -4.97 -18.04
C VAL A 115 -7.09 -5.97 -17.15
N ALA A 116 -6.62 -7.22 -17.12
CA ALA A 116 -7.20 -8.27 -16.30
C ALA A 116 -7.07 -7.95 -14.80
N LYS A 117 -5.92 -7.41 -14.39
CA LYS A 117 -5.67 -7.01 -13.00
C LYS A 117 -4.58 -5.97 -12.89
N THR A 118 -4.78 -5.03 -11.97
CA THR A 118 -3.79 -4.03 -11.57
C THR A 118 -3.26 -4.33 -10.18
N TYR A 119 -1.95 -4.55 -10.06
CA TYR A 119 -1.25 -4.72 -8.79
C TYR A 119 -0.69 -3.38 -8.33
N LYS A 120 -0.98 -2.98 -7.10
CA LYS A 120 -0.52 -1.70 -6.55
C LYS A 120 0.50 -1.91 -5.44
N PHE A 121 1.75 -1.57 -5.73
CA PHE A 121 2.90 -1.63 -4.84
C PHE A 121 3.45 -0.22 -4.60
N VAL A 122 2.65 0.66 -4.02
CA VAL A 122 3.08 2.04 -3.70
C VAL A 122 2.66 2.39 -2.29
N SER A 123 3.49 3.18 -1.62
CA SER A 123 3.29 3.49 -0.21
C SER A 123 2.73 4.91 0.01
N GLY A 124 3.05 5.83 -0.89
CA GLY A 124 2.62 7.23 -0.84
C GLY A 124 1.21 7.47 -1.36
N LYS A 125 0.76 8.72 -1.27
CA LYS A 125 -0.34 9.27 -2.08
C LYS A 125 0.19 10.15 -3.23
N ASP A 126 1.48 10.45 -3.21
CA ASP A 126 2.16 11.25 -4.21
C ASP A 126 2.37 10.39 -5.46
N THR A 127 1.68 10.73 -6.54
CA THR A 127 1.69 10.00 -7.80
C THR A 127 2.83 10.41 -8.73
N GLU A 128 3.53 11.51 -8.44
CA GLU A 128 4.57 12.05 -9.34
C GLU A 128 5.74 11.08 -9.54
N ASN A 129 6.02 10.27 -8.51
CA ASN A 129 7.10 9.27 -8.52
C ASN A 129 6.62 7.85 -8.85
N TRP A 130 5.37 7.70 -9.28
CA TRP A 130 4.83 6.38 -9.62
C TRP A 130 5.12 6.02 -11.06
N TYR A 131 5.50 4.76 -11.25
CA TYR A 131 5.70 4.14 -12.54
C TYR A 131 4.71 3.00 -12.72
N VAL A 132 4.31 2.80 -13.96
CA VAL A 132 3.36 1.77 -14.38
C VAL A 132 4.09 0.85 -15.33
N GLY A 133 4.15 -0.42 -14.96
CA GLY A 133 4.62 -1.49 -15.82
C GLY A 133 3.47 -2.33 -16.34
N GLU A 134 3.51 -2.67 -17.63
CA GLU A 134 2.54 -3.56 -18.27
C GLU A 134 3.24 -4.81 -18.77
N PHE A 135 2.59 -5.96 -18.57
CA PHE A 135 3.10 -7.27 -18.99
C PHE A 135 1.94 -8.17 -19.37
N THR A 136 2.18 -9.11 -20.27
CA THR A 136 1.19 -10.10 -20.68
C THR A 136 1.58 -11.48 -20.17
N ARG A 137 0.63 -12.17 -19.52
CA ARG A 137 0.80 -13.56 -19.07
C ARG A 137 -0.47 -14.34 -19.40
N SER A 138 -0.32 -15.52 -19.99
CA SER A 138 -1.46 -16.36 -20.37
C SER A 138 -2.51 -15.63 -21.24
N SER A 139 -2.05 -14.81 -22.18
CA SER A 139 -2.87 -13.97 -23.07
C SER A 139 -3.66 -12.84 -22.39
N ASP A 140 -3.55 -12.69 -21.07
CA ASP A 140 -4.14 -11.60 -20.33
C ASP A 140 -3.11 -10.50 -20.07
N ARG A 141 -3.54 -9.25 -20.22
CA ARG A 141 -2.72 -8.08 -19.94
C ARG A 141 -2.84 -7.68 -18.48
N TYR A 142 -1.72 -7.57 -17.80
CA TYR A 142 -1.61 -7.20 -16.40
C TYR A 142 -0.87 -5.87 -16.26
N ARG A 143 -1.16 -5.18 -15.17
CA ARG A 143 -0.53 -3.91 -14.84
C ARG A 143 -0.01 -3.94 -13.42
N PHE A 144 1.14 -3.35 -13.19
CA PHE A 144 1.62 -3.07 -11.83
C PHE A 144 2.03 -1.62 -11.69
N ILE A 145 1.77 -1.05 -10.52
CA ILE A 145 2.13 0.32 -10.15
C ILE A 145 3.12 0.23 -9.02
N PHE A 146 4.25 0.90 -9.16
CA PHE A 146 5.35 0.87 -8.20
C PHE A 146 6.08 2.22 -8.15
N GLU A 147 6.93 2.40 -7.14
CA GLU A 147 7.64 3.65 -6.85
C GLU A 147 9.15 3.36 -6.83
N PRO A 148 9.81 3.12 -7.98
CA PRO A 148 11.24 2.78 -8.01
C PRO A 148 12.12 3.94 -7.54
N ASN A 149 13.24 3.63 -6.89
CA ASN A 149 14.33 4.59 -6.76
C ASN A 149 15.07 4.74 -8.11
N GLU A 150 15.92 5.76 -8.23
CA GLU A 150 16.66 6.01 -9.48
C GLU A 150 17.52 4.81 -9.90
N GLU A 151 18.09 4.06 -8.95
CA GLU A 151 18.89 2.87 -9.25
C GLU A 151 18.07 1.75 -9.92
N LEU A 152 16.94 1.37 -9.31
CA LEU A 152 16.04 0.34 -9.84
C LEU A 152 15.40 0.78 -11.16
N LYS A 153 15.01 2.05 -11.25
CA LYS A 153 14.46 2.66 -12.46
C LYS A 153 15.46 2.57 -13.62
N ASN A 154 16.70 3.01 -13.40
CA ASN A 154 17.74 3.01 -14.44
C ASN A 154 18.07 1.58 -14.89
N ALA A 155 18.15 0.65 -13.94
CA ALA A 155 18.36 -0.76 -14.27
C ALA A 155 17.22 -1.32 -15.13
N ILE A 156 15.96 -1.06 -14.79
CA ILE A 156 14.85 -1.57 -15.61
C ILE A 156 14.81 -0.89 -16.99
N LEU A 157 15.00 0.43 -17.05
CA LEU A 157 14.98 1.16 -18.31
C LEU A 157 16.10 0.72 -19.26
N SER A 158 17.31 0.44 -18.76
CA SER A 158 18.40 -0.05 -19.62
C SER A 158 18.04 -1.38 -20.28
N PHE A 159 17.34 -2.28 -19.57
CA PHE A 159 16.87 -3.55 -20.13
C PHE A 159 15.76 -3.39 -21.17
N VAL A 160 14.90 -2.38 -21.03
CA VAL A 160 13.81 -2.12 -21.99
C VAL A 160 14.33 -1.45 -23.26
N VAL A 161 15.37 -0.60 -23.16
CA VAL A 161 15.97 0.11 -24.31
C VAL A 161 16.87 -0.80 -25.15
N GLU A 162 17.51 -1.82 -24.56
CA GLU A 162 18.31 -2.81 -25.29
C GLU A 162 17.47 -3.82 -26.09
N LYS A 163 16.14 -3.80 -25.97
CA LYS A 163 15.21 -4.72 -26.61
C LYS A 163 14.64 -4.13 -27.90
#